data_AF-A0A962KHQ6-F1
#
_entry.id   AF-A0A962KHQ6-F1
#
_cell.length_a   1.000
_cell.length_b   1.000
_cell.length_c   1.000
_cell.angle_alpha   90.00
_cell.angle_beta   90.00
_cell.angle_gamma   90.00
#
_symmetry.space_group_name_H-M   'P 1'
#
loop_
_entity.id
_entity.type
_entity.pdbx_description
1 polymer ?
#
loop_
_entity_poly.entity_id
_entity_poly.type
_entity_poly.pdbx_seq_one_letter_code
_entity_poly.pdbx_strand_id
1 'polypeptide(L)'
;MSEPNSNCCDYLALEPEVRRDALLRLRSVRGHVDGVLRMLERDDVYCVDALKQIKAVQGALTKTSDLVLRSHLKHHVVTAHQRGDEDAIVAELMEVLRYR
;
A
#
# COMPACT_ATOMS: atom_id res chain seq x y z
N MET A 1 21.18 -7.78 37.10
CA MET A 1 20.41 -6.62 36.60
C MET A 1 20.24 -6.86 35.12
N SER A 2 19.04 -7.27 34.72
CA SER A 2 18.72 -7.72 33.38
C SER A 2 18.74 -6.53 32.42
N GLU A 3 19.55 -6.61 31.37
CA GLU A 3 19.46 -5.73 30.21
C GLU A 3 18.08 -5.89 29.55
N PRO A 4 17.37 -4.81 29.18
CA PRO A 4 16.24 -4.94 28.27
C PRO A 4 16.81 -5.13 26.85
N ASN A 5 17.06 -6.39 26.51
CA ASN A 5 17.42 -6.78 25.15
C ASN A 5 16.13 -6.85 24.30
N SER A 6 16.26 -6.41 23.05
CA SER A 6 15.35 -6.66 21.90
C SER A 6 14.28 -5.60 21.55
N ASN A 7 14.64 -4.81 20.52
CA ASN A 7 13.81 -4.25 19.45
C ASN A 7 12.81 -3.12 19.76
N CYS A 8 13.30 -1.88 19.73
CA CYS A 8 12.49 -0.65 19.73
C CYS A 8 11.75 -0.38 18.39
N CYS A 9 11.87 -1.28 17.39
CA CYS A 9 11.38 -1.04 16.01
C CYS A 9 10.09 -1.81 15.62
N ASP A 10 9.45 -2.55 16.52
CA ASP A 10 8.26 -3.37 16.19
C ASP A 10 6.90 -2.65 16.35
N TYR A 11 6.86 -1.42 16.88
CA TYR A 11 5.60 -0.84 17.36
C TYR A 11 4.63 -0.35 16.27
N LEU A 12 5.11 -0.08 15.04
CA LEU A 12 4.27 0.45 13.94
C LEU A 12 4.24 -0.46 12.70
N ALA A 13 4.47 -1.76 12.88
CA ALA A 13 4.51 -2.71 11.78
C ALA A 13 3.13 -2.88 11.08
N LEU A 14 3.14 -3.17 9.77
CA LEU A 14 1.93 -3.57 9.06
C LEU A 14 1.43 -4.93 9.58
N GLU A 15 0.14 -4.97 9.92
CA GLU A 15 -0.55 -6.16 10.39
C GLU A 15 -0.25 -7.38 9.48
N PRO A 16 0.11 -8.56 10.04
CA PRO A 16 0.55 -9.70 9.24
C PRO A 16 -0.48 -10.17 8.20
N GLU A 17 -1.77 -10.13 8.52
CA GLU A 17 -2.84 -10.49 7.58
C GLU A 17 -2.94 -9.51 6.42
N VAL A 18 -2.92 -8.21 6.74
CA VAL A 18 -2.95 -7.14 5.73
C VAL A 18 -1.71 -7.18 4.85
N ARG A 19 -0.54 -7.46 5.43
CA ARG A 19 0.71 -7.65 4.67
C ARG A 19 0.59 -8.81 3.67
N ARG A 20 -0.02 -9.93 4.08
CA ARG A 20 -0.25 -11.08 3.19
C ARG A 20 -1.25 -10.74 2.07
N ASP A 21 -2.37 -10.09 2.38
CA ASP A 21 -3.36 -9.68 1.36
C ASP A 21 -2.76 -8.67 0.38
N ALA A 22 -2.09 -7.62 0.87
CA ALA A 22 -1.41 -6.65 0.03
C ALA A 22 -0.38 -7.31 -0.91
N LEU A 23 0.40 -8.28 -0.41
CA LEU A 23 1.34 -9.05 -1.24
C LEU A 23 0.63 -9.82 -2.37
N LEU A 24 -0.49 -10.48 -2.06
CA LEU A 24 -1.26 -11.23 -3.06
C LEU A 24 -1.83 -10.29 -4.13
N ARG A 25 -2.38 -9.13 -3.72
CA ARG A 25 -2.91 -8.13 -4.65
C ARG A 25 -1.81 -7.55 -5.54
N LEU A 26 -0.65 -7.22 -4.98
CA LEU A 26 0.48 -6.71 -5.77
C LEU A 26 1.02 -7.74 -6.76
N ARG A 27 1.00 -9.04 -6.41
CA ARG A 27 1.32 -10.12 -7.37
C ARG A 27 0.32 -10.18 -8.53
N SER A 28 -0.97 -9.97 -8.25
CA SER A 28 -2.00 -9.88 -9.28
C SER A 28 -1.83 -8.64 -10.15
N VAL A 29 -1.54 -7.47 -9.55
CA VAL A 29 -1.23 -6.23 -10.25
C VAL A 29 -0.03 -6.40 -11.18
N ARG A 30 1.04 -7.05 -10.72
CA ARG A 30 2.20 -7.37 -11.57
C ARG A 30 1.78 -8.18 -12.80
N GLY A 31 0.99 -9.23 -12.62
CA GLY A 31 0.50 -10.03 -13.76
C GLY A 31 -0.38 -9.22 -14.72
N HIS A 32 -1.15 -8.26 -14.21
CA HIS A 32 -1.92 -7.33 -15.05
C HIS A 32 -1.00 -6.40 -15.84
N VAL A 33 0.02 -5.81 -15.19
CA VAL A 33 1.04 -4.99 -15.87
C VAL A 33 1.74 -5.79 -16.96
N ASP A 34 2.14 -7.04 -16.69
CA ASP A 34 2.74 -7.92 -17.70
C ASP A 34 1.78 -8.16 -18.88
N GLY A 35 0.47 -8.24 -18.63
CA GLY A 35 -0.56 -8.32 -19.66
C GLY A 35 -0.68 -7.04 -20.50
N VAL A 36 -0.57 -5.87 -19.88
CA VAL A 36 -0.54 -4.58 -20.58
C VAL A 36 0.69 -4.47 -21.46
N LEU A 37 1.86 -4.90 -20.98
CA LEU A 37 3.10 -4.92 -21.75
C LEU A 37 2.94 -5.79 -23.01
N ARG A 38 2.47 -7.03 -22.86
CA ARG A 38 2.20 -7.91 -24.02
C ARG A 38 1.16 -7.35 -24.98
N MET A 39 0.14 -6.67 -24.47
CA MET A 39 -0.83 -6.00 -25.33
C MET A 39 -0.15 -4.93 -26.19
N LEU A 40 0.76 -4.13 -25.62
CA LEU A 40 1.48 -3.05 -26.30
C LEU A 40 2.57 -3.51 -27.28
N GLU A 41 2.95 -4.79 -27.27
CA GLU A 41 3.85 -5.38 -28.28
C GLU A 41 3.17 -5.54 -29.66
N ARG A 42 1.84 -5.41 -29.73
CA ARG A 42 1.08 -5.49 -30.98
C ARG A 42 0.99 -4.13 -31.66
N ASP A 43 1.09 -4.11 -32.99
CA ASP A 43 1.01 -2.87 -33.78
C ASP A 43 -0.41 -2.30 -33.95
N ASP A 44 -1.44 -3.10 -33.64
CA ASP A 44 -2.86 -2.77 -33.88
C ASP A 44 -3.63 -2.41 -32.59
N VAL A 45 -2.93 -1.98 -31.54
CA VAL A 45 -3.55 -1.65 -30.24
C VAL A 45 -4.36 -0.38 -30.32
N TYR A 46 -5.64 -0.49 -29.97
CA TYR A 46 -6.51 0.67 -29.85
C TYR A 46 -6.25 1.44 -28.55
N CYS A 47 -6.01 2.76 -28.67
CA CYS A 47 -5.63 3.63 -27.54
C CYS A 47 -6.61 3.54 -26.36
N VAL A 48 -7.91 3.46 -26.63
CA VAL A 48 -8.93 3.39 -25.56
C VAL A 48 -8.83 2.09 -24.78
N ASP A 49 -8.49 0.97 -25.42
CA ASP A 49 -8.34 -0.31 -24.74
C ASP A 49 -7.07 -0.33 -23.89
N ALA A 50 -5.98 0.26 -24.39
CA ALA A 50 -4.79 0.47 -23.58
C ALA A 50 -5.08 1.33 -22.33
N LEU A 51 -5.80 2.44 -22.51
CA LEU A 51 -6.21 3.30 -21.40
C LEU A 51 -7.10 2.56 -20.39
N LYS A 52 -8.05 1.73 -20.84
CA LYS A 52 -8.88 0.89 -19.95
C LYS A 52 -8.02 -0.04 -19.09
N GLN A 53 -7.05 -0.72 -19.69
CA GLN A 53 -6.19 -1.64 -18.95
C GLN A 53 -5.28 -0.91 -17.95
N ILE A 54 -4.69 0.21 -18.35
CA ILE A 54 -3.89 1.06 -17.45
C ILE A 54 -4.74 1.57 -16.28
N LYS A 55 -5.97 2.02 -16.55
CA LYS A 55 -6.90 2.48 -15.51
C LYS A 55 -7.31 1.35 -14.56
N ALA A 56 -7.45 0.13 -15.06
CA ALA A 56 -7.71 -1.03 -14.23
C ALA A 56 -6.54 -1.34 -13.29
N VAL A 57 -5.30 -1.26 -13.77
CA VAL A 57 -4.08 -1.38 -12.94
C VAL A 57 -4.03 -0.28 -11.87
N GLN A 58 -4.28 0.98 -12.24
CA GLN A 58 -4.35 2.10 -11.30
C GLN A 58 -5.39 1.85 -10.21
N GLY A 59 -6.60 1.42 -10.58
CA GLY A 59 -7.66 1.10 -9.61
C GLY A 59 -7.30 -0.06 -8.68
N ALA A 60 -6.57 -1.07 -9.16
CA ALA A 60 -6.10 -2.17 -8.33
C ALA A 60 -5.01 -1.73 -7.33
N LEU A 61 -4.10 -0.83 -7.76
CA LEU A 61 -3.12 -0.19 -6.88
C LEU A 61 -3.82 0.66 -5.80
N THR A 62 -4.77 1.53 -6.18
CA THR A 62 -5.54 2.33 -5.21
C THR A 62 -6.23 1.46 -4.16
N LYS A 63 -6.90 0.37 -4.58
CA LYS A 63 -7.54 -0.57 -3.65
C LYS A 63 -6.56 -1.25 -2.69
N THR A 64 -5.31 -1.44 -3.12
CA THR A 64 -4.26 -2.05 -2.30
C THR A 64 -3.68 -1.04 -1.31
N SER A 65 -3.47 0.21 -1.74
CA SER A 65 -3.09 1.31 -0.85
C SER A 65 -4.15 1.58 0.21
N ASP A 66 -5.43 1.58 -0.17
CA ASP A 66 -6.55 1.74 0.77
C ASP A 66 -6.59 0.66 1.84
N LEU A 67 -6.26 -0.59 1.49
CA LEU A 67 -6.20 -1.70 2.43
C LEU A 67 -5.11 -1.44 3.50
N VAL A 68 -3.91 -1.04 3.06
CA VAL A 68 -2.78 -0.71 3.97
C VAL A 68 -3.12 0.49 4.84
N LEU A 69 -3.68 1.55 4.24
CA LEU A 69 -4.10 2.76 4.94
C LEU A 69 -5.11 2.46 6.04
N ARG A 70 -6.15 1.66 5.74
CA ARG A 70 -7.16 1.27 6.73
C ARG A 70 -6.55 0.50 7.90
N SER A 71 -5.57 -0.36 7.64
CA SER A 71 -4.86 -1.07 8.71
C SER A 71 -4.06 -0.11 9.59
N HIS A 72 -3.33 0.83 8.99
CA HIS A 72 -2.58 1.85 9.72
C HIS A 72 -3.48 2.73 10.59
N LEU A 73 -4.60 3.22 10.03
CA LEU A 73 -5.57 4.02 10.79
C LEU A 73 -6.12 3.25 12.01
N LYS A 74 -6.44 1.95 11.84
CA LYS A 74 -7.03 1.13 12.92
C LYS A 74 -6.06 0.78 14.04
N HIS A 75 -4.80 0.46 13.70
CA HIS A 75 -3.86 -0.11 14.67
C HIS A 75 -2.91 0.92 15.26
N HIS A 76 -2.56 1.95 14.48
CA HIS A 76 -1.50 2.88 14.85
C HIS A 76 -2.06 4.24 15.25
N VAL A 77 -2.99 4.79 14.47
CA VAL A 77 -3.55 6.12 14.74
C VAL A 77 -4.52 6.12 15.93
N VAL A 78 -5.37 5.10 16.06
CA VAL A 78 -6.34 4.98 17.17
C VAL A 78 -5.67 5.03 18.55
N THR A 79 -4.46 4.47 18.67
CA THR A 79 -3.72 4.37 19.92
C THR A 79 -2.59 5.42 20.03
N ALA A 80 -2.45 6.32 19.05
CA ALA A 80 -1.34 7.27 18.97
C ALA A 80 -1.30 8.24 20.16
N HIS A 81 -2.45 8.78 20.56
CA HIS A 81 -2.55 9.66 21.71
C HIS A 81 -2.09 9.02 23.03
N GLN A 82 -2.25 7.69 23.16
CA GLN A 82 -1.79 6.96 24.34
C GLN A 82 -0.25 6.80 24.36
N ARG A 83 0.40 6.90 23.19
CA ARG A 83 1.84 6.82 23.03
C ARG A 83 2.52 8.20 23.00
N GLY A 84 1.75 9.26 22.80
CA GLY A 84 2.26 10.62 22.62
C GLY A 84 2.94 10.83 21.27
N ASP A 85 2.57 10.06 20.24
CA ASP A 85 3.12 10.12 18.88
C ASP A 85 2.10 10.57 17.82
N GLU A 86 0.97 11.14 18.23
CA GLU A 86 -0.14 11.54 17.35
C GLU A 86 0.28 12.54 16.27
N ASP A 87 1.01 13.59 16.62
CA ASP A 87 1.41 14.64 15.68
C ASP A 87 2.41 14.10 14.65
N ALA A 88 3.32 13.23 15.09
CA ALA A 88 4.31 12.59 14.22
C ALA A 88 3.63 11.67 13.20
N ILE A 89 2.76 10.76 13.66
CA ILE A 89 2.04 9.82 12.80
C ILE A 89 1.14 10.56 11.80
N VAL A 90 0.44 11.61 12.23
CA VAL A 90 -0.40 12.41 11.33
C VAL A 90 0.45 13.12 10.27
N ALA A 91 1.58 13.72 10.67
CA ALA A 91 2.47 14.40 9.73
C ALA A 91 3.03 13.43 8.67
N GLU A 92 3.51 12.26 9.08
CA GLU A 92 4.00 11.20 8.18
C GLU A 92 2.91 10.74 7.21
N LEU A 93 1.69 10.48 7.73
CA LEU A 93 0.59 10.04 6.89
C LEU A 93 0.18 11.12 5.87
N MET A 94 0.16 12.38 6.29
CA MET A 94 -0.13 13.51 5.40
C MET A 94 0.93 13.66 4.31
N GLU A 95 2.20 13.40 4.59
CA GLU A 95 3.27 13.38 3.58
C GLU A 95 3.00 12.33 2.50
N VAL A 96 2.67 11.09 2.90
CA VAL A 96 2.38 10.01 1.96
C VAL A 96 1.17 10.33 1.07
N LEU A 97 0.14 10.98 1.61
CA LEU A 97 -1.08 11.31 0.86
C LEU A 97 -0.90 12.45 -0.16
N ARG A 98 0.24 13.16 -0.16
CA ARG A 98 0.58 14.18 -1.16
C ARG A 98 1.00 13.59 -2.51
N TYR A 99 1.42 12.33 -2.54
CA TYR A 99 1.73 11.62 -3.77
C TYR A 99 0.41 11.17 -4.43
N ARG A 100 -0.24 12.08 -5.16
CA ARG A 100 -1.45 11.83 -5.96
C ARG A 100 -1.28 12.30 -7.39
#